data_AF-A0A2K0TIP9-F1
#
_entry.id   AF-A0A2K0TIP9-F1
#
_cell.length_a   1.000
_cell.length_b   1.000
_cell.length_c   1.000
_cell.angle_alpha   90.00
_cell.angle_beta   90.00
_cell.angle_gamma   90.00
#
_symmetry.space_group_name_H-M   'P 1'
#
loop_
_entity.id
_entity.type
_entity.pdbx_description
1 polymer ?
#
loop_
_entity_poly.entity_id
_entity_poly.type
_entity_poly.pdbx_seq_one_letter_code
_entity_poly.pdbx_strand_id
1 'polypeptide(L)'
;MSHGRQEAAAKEHMIQPDFTGVEDPKDMAEFDTFQINVENINSTASDYVALLFLKSIDSGPQPYPLKTLVAYARAHNVQPGATTTLDLKVNVGQIACNDANGILVLYPGTYTLQVGIKNLGGPMAEFQIQGAEAVLDQFPQP
;
A
#
# COMPACT_ATOMS: atom_id res chain seq x y z
N MET A 1 25.22 2.74 13.37
CA MET A 1 24.19 3.17 12.40
C MET A 1 22.87 3.24 13.15
N SER A 2 22.49 4.45 13.56
CA SER A 2 21.24 4.70 14.29
C SER A 2 20.18 5.09 13.26
N HIS A 3 19.02 4.44 13.29
CA HIS A 3 18.00 4.49 12.25
C HIS A 3 16.91 5.50 12.60
N GLY A 4 16.52 6.34 11.65
CA GLY A 4 15.45 7.32 11.81
C GLY A 4 14.17 6.69 12.35
N ARG A 5 13.51 7.40 13.27
CA ARG A 5 12.21 7.01 13.80
C ARG A 5 11.19 7.15 12.68
N GLN A 6 10.49 6.06 12.37
CA GLN A 6 9.46 6.02 11.34
C GLN A 6 8.12 5.76 12.03
N GLU A 7 7.21 6.71 11.95
CA GLU A 7 5.84 6.56 12.41
C GLU A 7 4.94 6.59 11.17
N ALA A 8 4.28 5.48 10.87
CA ALA A 8 3.18 5.44 9.93
C ALA A 8 1.90 5.30 10.74
N ALA A 9 0.97 6.24 10.54
CA ALA A 9 -0.38 6.11 11.06
C ALA A 9 -1.26 5.61 9.90
N ALA A 10 -1.58 4.31 9.87
CA ALA A 10 -2.83 3.93 9.23
C ALA A 10 -3.91 3.98 10.29
N LYS A 11 -5.02 4.62 9.94
CA LYS A 11 -6.24 4.51 10.73
C LYS A 11 -6.72 3.06 10.59
N GLU A 12 -7.07 2.42 11.70
CA GLU A 12 -7.92 1.21 11.63
C GLU A 12 -9.20 1.63 10.89
N HIS A 13 -9.33 1.13 9.66
CA HIS A 13 -10.40 1.55 8.76
C HIS A 13 -11.04 0.31 8.14
N MET A 14 -12.33 0.13 8.42
CA MET A 14 -13.17 -0.81 7.69
C MET A 14 -13.56 -0.13 6.38
N ILE A 15 -13.14 -0.70 5.26
CA ILE A 15 -13.40 -0.16 3.93
C ILE A 15 -14.46 -1.04 3.27
N GLN A 16 -15.56 -0.41 2.87
CA GLN A 16 -16.57 -1.01 2.00
C GLN A 16 -16.43 -0.34 0.64
N PRO A 17 -15.85 -1.01 -0.37
CA PRO A 17 -15.67 -0.42 -1.68
C PRO A 17 -17.05 -0.18 -2.32
N ASP A 18 -17.32 1.06 -2.71
CA ASP A 18 -18.46 1.41 -3.56
C ASP A 18 -17.94 1.93 -4.90
N PHE A 19 -18.09 1.10 -5.93
CA PHE A 19 -17.73 1.44 -7.31
C PHE A 19 -18.90 2.01 -8.11
N THR A 20 -20.03 2.32 -7.46
CA THR A 20 -21.19 2.90 -8.13
C THR A 20 -20.82 4.27 -8.68
N GLY A 21 -20.92 4.43 -10.01
CA GLY A 21 -20.59 5.69 -10.69
C GLY A 21 -19.09 5.93 -10.90
N VAL A 22 -18.23 4.96 -10.59
CA VAL A 22 -16.81 4.99 -11.01
C VAL A 22 -16.74 4.56 -12.47
N GLU A 23 -16.30 5.47 -13.34
CA GLU A 23 -16.04 5.17 -14.75
C GLU A 23 -14.83 4.24 -14.88
N ASP A 24 -14.86 3.37 -15.89
CA ASP A 24 -13.70 2.55 -16.21
C ASP A 24 -12.53 3.44 -16.71
N PRO A 25 -11.27 3.12 -16.35
CA PRO A 25 -10.87 1.88 -15.67
C PRO A 25 -10.90 2.02 -14.13
N LYS A 26 -11.67 1.14 -13.47
CA LYS A 26 -11.95 1.20 -12.02
C LYS A 26 -10.74 0.99 -11.14
N ASP A 27 -9.72 0.29 -11.65
CA ASP A 27 -8.47 0.01 -10.95
C ASP A 27 -7.63 1.27 -10.74
N MET A 28 -7.86 2.33 -11.53
CA MET A 28 -7.22 3.64 -11.36
C MET A 28 -7.86 4.52 -10.28
N ALA A 29 -9.01 4.12 -9.73
CA ALA A 29 -9.65 4.85 -8.64
C ALA A 29 -8.70 4.94 -7.44
N GLU A 30 -8.67 6.11 -6.79
CA GLU A 30 -7.90 6.30 -5.56
C GLU A 30 -8.49 5.40 -4.47
N PHE A 31 -7.62 4.64 -3.80
CA PHE A 31 -7.99 3.86 -2.63
C PHE A 31 -7.78 4.69 -1.37
N ASP A 32 -6.54 5.11 -1.13
CA ASP A 32 -6.17 6.00 -0.04
C ASP A 32 -4.75 6.56 -0.27
N THR A 33 -4.40 7.59 0.49
CA THR A 33 -3.05 8.13 0.57
C THR A 33 -2.47 7.89 1.96
N PHE A 34 -1.46 7.02 2.05
CA PHE A 34 -0.79 6.69 3.30
C PHE A 34 0.34 7.66 3.58
N GLN A 35 0.30 8.33 4.74
CA GLN A 35 1.34 9.28 5.13
C GLN A 35 2.34 8.64 6.08
N ILE A 36 3.63 8.92 5.85
CA ILE A 36 4.69 8.54 6.77
C ILE A 36 5.56 9.75 7.11
N ASN A 37 6.02 9.80 8.36
CA ASN A 37 7.01 10.78 8.78
C ASN A 37 8.40 10.14 8.82
N VAL A 38 9.36 10.82 8.20
CA VAL A 38 10.75 10.37 8.09
C VAL A 38 11.66 11.43 8.70
N GLU A 39 12.32 11.07 9.80
CA GLU A 39 13.32 11.91 10.46
C GLU A 39 14.74 11.48 10.06
N ASN A 40 15.56 12.43 9.59
CA ASN A 40 16.99 12.17 9.41
C ASN A 40 17.75 12.39 10.73
N ILE A 41 18.01 11.30 11.45
CA ILE A 41 18.75 11.34 12.72
C ILE A 41 20.27 11.24 12.56
N ASN A 42 20.78 11.32 11.32
CA ASN A 42 22.22 11.31 11.04
C ASN A 42 22.77 12.74 10.91
N SER A 43 24.10 12.87 10.84
CA SER A 43 24.80 14.16 10.73
C SER A 43 24.95 14.70 9.30
N THR A 44 24.51 13.94 8.29
CA THR A 44 24.69 14.29 6.87
C THR A 44 23.32 14.31 6.19
N ALA A 45 23.10 15.31 5.34
CA ALA A 45 21.89 15.37 4.51
C ALA A 45 21.85 14.19 3.53
N SER A 46 20.67 13.60 3.35
CA SER A 46 20.50 12.44 2.48
C SER A 46 19.10 12.36 1.91
N ASP A 47 18.98 11.71 0.75
CA ASP A 47 17.69 11.28 0.23
C ASP A 47 17.18 10.05 1.00
N TYR A 48 15.86 9.87 0.99
CA TYR A 48 15.21 8.68 1.55
C TYR A 48 14.14 8.17 0.59
N VAL A 49 14.09 6.85 0.38
CA VAL A 49 13.06 6.20 -0.44
C VAL A 49 12.20 5.32 0.45
N ALA A 50 10.91 5.62 0.48
CA ALA A 50 9.89 4.82 1.13
C ALA A 50 9.34 3.79 0.14
N LEU A 51 9.22 2.54 0.57
CA LEU A 51 8.57 1.46 -0.16
C LEU A 51 7.41 0.94 0.69
N LEU A 52 6.19 0.98 0.17
CA LEU A 52 5.01 0.48 0.85
C LEU A 52 4.63 -0.89 0.29
N PHE A 53 4.63 -1.90 1.15
CA PHE A 53 4.28 -3.26 0.79
C PHE A 53 2.93 -3.66 1.38
N LEU A 54 2.13 -4.38 0.61
CA LEU A 54 0.87 -4.99 1.01
C LEU A 54 1.04 -6.50 1.22
N LYS A 55 0.35 -7.05 2.22
CA LYS A 55 0.29 -8.47 2.53
C LYS A 55 -1.15 -8.87 2.87
N SER A 56 -1.55 -10.06 2.48
CA SER A 56 -2.75 -10.73 2.98
C SER A 56 -2.54 -12.24 2.95
N ILE A 57 -3.24 -12.95 3.85
CA ILE A 57 -3.25 -14.42 3.91
C ILE A 57 -4.68 -14.99 3.85
N ASP A 58 -5.68 -14.13 3.68
CA ASP A 58 -7.10 -14.45 3.69
C ASP A 58 -7.87 -13.77 2.55
N SER A 59 -7.20 -13.03 1.67
CA SER A 59 -7.78 -12.34 0.52
C SER A 59 -7.29 -12.90 -0.82
N GLY A 60 -8.23 -13.18 -1.73
CA GLY A 60 -7.98 -13.68 -3.07
C GLY A 60 -7.60 -15.16 -3.16
N PRO A 61 -7.27 -15.66 -4.37
CA PRO A 61 -6.92 -17.05 -4.58
C PRO A 61 -5.51 -17.40 -4.07
N GLN A 62 -5.34 -18.65 -3.63
CA GLN A 62 -4.02 -19.20 -3.30
C GLN A 62 -3.22 -19.59 -4.54
N PRO A 63 -1.87 -19.56 -4.50
CA PRO A 63 -1.02 -19.23 -3.35
C PRO A 63 -0.88 -17.71 -3.10
N TYR A 64 -0.81 -17.31 -1.82
CA TYR A 64 -0.67 -15.90 -1.45
C TYR A 64 0.77 -15.38 -1.62
N PRO A 65 0.96 -14.16 -2.16
CA PRO A 65 2.26 -13.51 -2.19
C PRO A 65 2.84 -13.28 -0.79
N LEU A 66 4.16 -13.31 -0.65
CA LEU A 66 4.82 -12.93 0.61
C LEU A 66 4.58 -11.46 0.97
N LYS A 67 4.58 -10.59 -0.06
CA LYS A 67 4.20 -9.18 -0.07
C LYS A 67 4.27 -8.61 -1.49
N THR A 68 3.50 -7.56 -1.77
CA THR A 68 3.46 -6.84 -3.07
C THR A 68 3.80 -5.37 -2.85
N LEU A 69 4.59 -4.73 -3.72
CA LEU A 69 4.85 -3.29 -3.64
C LEU A 69 3.64 -2.53 -4.18
N VAL A 70 3.05 -1.66 -3.37
CA VAL A 70 1.82 -0.91 -3.73
C VAL A 70 2.04 0.59 -3.83
N ALA A 71 3.09 1.14 -3.23
CA ALA A 71 3.45 2.54 -3.45
C ALA A 71 4.93 2.77 -3.14
N TYR A 72 5.48 3.86 -3.68
CA TYR A 72 6.79 4.35 -3.31
C TYR A 72 6.83 5.87 -3.38
N ALA A 73 7.69 6.47 -2.57
CA ALA A 73 7.91 7.92 -2.56
C ALA A 73 9.38 8.21 -2.21
N ARG A 74 9.87 9.38 -2.63
CA ARG A 74 11.25 9.82 -2.35
C ARG A 74 11.25 11.20 -1.71
N ALA A 75 11.90 11.31 -0.55
CA ALA A 75 12.30 12.58 0.02
C ALA A 75 13.70 12.93 -0.48
N HIS A 76 13.89 14.19 -0.87
CA HIS A 76 15.16 14.70 -1.35
C HIS A 76 15.84 15.55 -0.28
N ASN A 77 17.15 15.37 -0.11
CA ASN A 77 18.01 16.24 0.68
C ASN A 77 17.48 16.52 2.09
N VAL A 78 17.02 15.48 2.81
CA VAL A 78 16.51 15.61 4.18
C VAL A 78 17.67 16.01 5.09
N GLN A 79 17.60 17.22 5.64
CA GLN A 79 18.66 17.78 6.48
C GLN A 79 18.79 17.03 7.81
N PRO A 80 19.98 16.99 8.44
CA PRO A 80 20.16 16.48 9.80
C PRO A 80 19.16 17.08 10.79
N GLY A 81 18.47 16.24 11.54
CA GLY A 81 17.43 16.63 12.51
C GLY A 81 16.10 17.08 11.90
N ALA A 82 15.98 17.13 10.57
CA ALA A 82 14.73 17.47 9.91
C ALA A 82 13.81 16.25 9.81
N THR A 83 12.51 16.49 9.94
CA THR A 83 11.45 15.53 9.62
C THR A 83 10.77 15.98 8.34
N THR A 84 10.50 15.02 7.45
CA THR A 84 9.70 15.23 6.24
C THR A 84 8.55 14.24 6.20
N THR A 85 7.42 14.66 5.64
CA THR A 85 6.25 13.80 5.42
C THR A 85 6.25 13.34 3.98
N LEU A 86 5.99 12.06 3.76
CA LEU A 86 5.84 11.46 2.43
C LEU A 86 4.43 10.89 2.27
N ASP A 87 3.81 11.22 1.13
CA ASP A 87 2.51 10.70 0.73
C ASP A 87 2.71 9.49 -0.20
N LEU A 88 2.16 8.35 0.18
CA LEU A 88 2.18 7.09 -0.56
C LEU A 88 0.76 6.83 -1.09
N LYS A 89 0.50 7.31 -2.31
CA LYS A 89 -0.79 7.14 -2.98
C LYS A 89 -0.96 5.70 -3.44
N VAL A 90 -2.08 5.10 -3.07
CA VAL A 90 -2.46 3.75 -3.46
C VAL A 90 -3.77 3.82 -4.22
N ASN A 91 -3.78 3.19 -5.40
CA ASN A 91 -4.99 3.00 -6.18
C ASN A 91 -5.57 1.61 -5.93
N VAL A 92 -6.86 1.44 -6.23
CA VAL A 92 -7.58 0.18 -6.02
C VAL A 92 -6.91 -1.00 -6.72
N GLY A 93 -6.41 -0.80 -7.94
CA GLY A 93 -5.70 -1.83 -8.71
C GLY A 93 -4.43 -2.35 -8.06
N GLN A 94 -3.80 -1.57 -7.17
CA GLN A 94 -2.60 -1.99 -6.45
C GLN A 94 -2.93 -2.90 -5.25
N ILE A 95 -4.18 -2.94 -4.82
CA ILE A 95 -4.69 -3.83 -3.77
C ILE A 95 -5.29 -5.12 -4.36
N ALA A 96 -5.88 -5.00 -5.55
CA ALA A 96 -6.52 -6.09 -6.26
C ALA A 96 -5.54 -7.20 -6.70
N CYS A 97 -6.07 -8.38 -6.96
CA CYS A 97 -5.32 -9.49 -7.54
C CYS A 97 -6.11 -10.20 -8.64
N ASN A 98 -5.40 -10.84 -9.57
CA ASN A 98 -6.04 -11.56 -10.66
C ASN A 98 -6.58 -12.92 -10.20
N ASP A 99 -7.73 -13.31 -10.74
CA ASP A 99 -8.23 -14.68 -10.66
C ASP A 99 -7.50 -15.63 -11.63
N ALA A 100 -7.92 -16.89 -11.67
CA ALA A 100 -7.34 -17.90 -12.56
C ALA A 100 -7.56 -17.64 -14.06
N ASN A 101 -8.53 -16.79 -14.42
CA ASN A 101 -8.85 -16.41 -15.80
C ASN A 101 -8.22 -15.07 -16.20
N GLY A 102 -7.45 -14.44 -15.31
CA GLY A 102 -6.82 -13.13 -15.52
C GLY A 102 -7.70 -11.94 -15.16
N ILE A 103 -8.93 -12.13 -14.68
CA ILE A 103 -9.85 -11.06 -14.27
C ILE A 103 -9.26 -10.35 -13.05
N LEU A 104 -9.17 -9.02 -13.08
CA LEU A 104 -8.69 -8.24 -11.95
C LEU A 104 -9.82 -8.04 -10.94
N VAL A 105 -9.63 -8.51 -9.72
CA VAL A 105 -10.67 -8.53 -8.68
C VAL A 105 -10.14 -7.92 -7.38
N LEU A 106 -10.94 -7.04 -6.78
CA LEU A 106 -10.74 -6.61 -5.39
C LEU A 106 -11.48 -7.58 -4.47
N TYR A 107 -10.73 -8.31 -3.65
CA TYR A 107 -11.28 -9.29 -2.73
C TYR A 107 -11.46 -8.71 -1.32
N PRO A 108 -12.52 -9.12 -0.58
CA PRO A 108 -12.62 -8.83 0.84
C PRO A 108 -11.57 -9.60 1.63
N GLY A 109 -11.18 -9.08 2.80
CA GLY A 109 -10.21 -9.72 3.67
C GLY A 109 -9.37 -8.74 4.48
N THR A 110 -8.37 -9.27 5.17
CA THR A 110 -7.47 -8.50 6.03
C THR A 110 -6.17 -8.21 5.29
N TYR A 111 -5.75 -6.95 5.33
CA TYR A 111 -4.56 -6.47 4.66
C TYR A 111 -3.62 -5.79 5.63
N THR A 112 -2.33 -6.13 5.55
CA THR A 112 -1.27 -5.45 6.28
C THR A 112 -0.41 -4.64 5.32
N LEU A 113 -0.30 -3.34 5.59
CA LEU A 113 0.68 -2.45 5.00
C LEU A 113 1.97 -2.46 5.82
N GLN A 114 3.10 -2.44 5.14
CA GLN A 114 4.42 -2.42 5.75
C GLN A 114 5.34 -1.48 4.99
N VAL A 115 5.95 -0.52 5.69
CA VAL A 115 6.99 0.34 5.11
C VAL A 115 8.34 -0.36 5.18
N GLY A 116 9.08 -0.35 4.07
CA GLY A 116 10.45 -0.82 3.98
C GLY A 116 10.60 -2.34 3.82
N ILE A 117 11.84 -2.82 3.94
CA ILE A 117 12.20 -4.24 3.79
C ILE A 117 12.42 -4.91 5.15
N LYS A 118 12.09 -6.21 5.22
CA LYS A 118 11.85 -7.02 6.45
C LYS A 118 12.95 -6.94 7.53
N ASN A 119 14.17 -6.54 7.21
CA ASN A 119 15.27 -6.53 8.17
C ASN A 119 15.33 -5.27 9.05
N LEU A 120 14.42 -4.30 8.85
CA LEU A 120 14.55 -2.95 9.42
C LEU A 120 13.39 -2.50 10.32
N GLY A 121 12.39 -3.35 10.61
CA GLY A 121 11.33 -3.04 11.59
C GLY A 121 10.50 -1.79 11.25
N GLY A 122 10.30 -1.49 9.96
CA GLY A 122 9.50 -0.35 9.52
C GLY A 122 8.04 -0.48 9.96
N PRO A 123 7.34 0.66 10.08
CA PRO A 123 5.99 0.72 10.63
C PRO A 123 5.02 -0.13 9.81
N MET A 124 4.06 -0.73 10.51
CA MET A 124 3.00 -1.56 9.97
C MET A 124 1.64 -1.00 10.33
N ALA A 125 0.68 -1.37 9.51
CA ALA A 125 -0.67 -0.84 9.50
C ALA A 125 -1.61 -1.92 9.00
N GLU A 126 -2.81 -2.04 9.57
CA GLU A 126 -3.80 -3.02 9.12
C GLU A 126 -5.11 -2.33 8.73
N PHE A 127 -5.75 -2.86 7.70
CA PHE A 127 -7.10 -2.47 7.27
C PHE A 127 -7.87 -3.70 6.79
N GLN A 128 -9.20 -3.59 6.74
CA GLN A 128 -10.07 -4.66 6.29
C GLN A 128 -10.97 -4.18 5.15
N ILE A 129 -11.05 -4.98 4.10
CA ILE A 129 -12.04 -4.81 3.03
C ILE A 129 -13.22 -5.74 3.32
N GLN A 130 -14.43 -5.19 3.33
CA GLN A 130 -15.67 -5.93 3.59
C GLN A 130 -16.58 -5.93 2.35
N GLY A 131 -17.57 -6.83 2.36
CA GLY A 131 -18.54 -6.96 1.27
C GLY A 131 -18.24 -8.13 0.35
N ALA A 132 -18.82 -8.10 -0.84
CA ALA A 132 -18.53 -9.06 -1.90
C ALA A 132 -17.28 -8.64 -2.68
N GLU A 133 -16.68 -9.60 -3.39
CA GLU A 133 -15.64 -9.31 -4.36
C GLU A 133 -16.14 -8.36 -5.46
N ALA A 134 -15.26 -7.49 -5.94
CA ALA A 134 -15.56 -6.53 -6.98
C ALA A 134 -14.66 -6.73 -8.19
N VAL A 135 -15.24 -6.99 -9.36
CA VAL A 135 -14.51 -7.04 -10.62
C VAL A 135 -14.15 -5.63 -11.07
N LEU A 136 -12.86 -5.41 -11.28
CA LEU A 136 -12.30 -4.12 -11.71
C LEU A 136 -12.00 -4.10 -13.21
N ASP A 137 -11.52 -5.21 -13.75
CA ASP A 137 -11.18 -5.36 -15.17
C ASP A 137 -11.40 -6.80 -15.64
N GLN A 138 -11.89 -6.94 -16.87
CA GLN A 138 -12.18 -8.21 -17.53
C GLN A 138 -11.05 -8.54 -18.50
N PHE A 139 -10.42 -9.69 -18.34
CA PHE A 139 -9.42 -10.16 -19.29
C PHE A 139 -10.09 -10.82 -20.50
N PRO A 140 -9.82 -10.36 -21.76
CA PRO A 140 -10.36 -10.99 -22.95
C PRO A 140 -9.96 -12.47 -23.03
N GLN A 141 -10.93 -13.34 -23.28
CA GLN A 141 -10.69 -14.77 -23.42
C GLN A 141 -10.35 -15.14 -24.88
N PRO A 142 -9.50 -16.15 -25.12
CA PRO A 142 -9.13 -16.63 -26.47
C PRO A 142 -10.31 -17.09 -27.33
#